data_AF-A0A1I0Q1T1-F1
#
_entry.id   AF-A0A1I0Q1T1-F1
#
_cell.length_a   1.000
_cell.length_b   1.000
_cell.length_c   1.000
_cell.angle_alpha   90.00
_cell.angle_beta   90.00
_cell.angle_gamma   90.00
#
_symmetry.space_group_name_H-M   'P 1'
#
loop_
_entity.id
_entity.type
_entity.pdbx_description
1 polymer ?
#
loop_
_entity_poly.entity_id
_entity_poly.type
_entity_poly.pdbx_seq_one_letter_code
_entity_poly.pdbx_strand_id
1 'polypeptide(L)'
;MKMKIGTALPDDYTVEHSDLAESAATLIAHALLPLFAENMSEDIAKANVEGIVTELAYLFDDGEIQLGGKTYRPRLAFVDEDGQVLPGAAALDNFHALADAPFDIAPEAKITFEEAIYDAA
;
A
#
# COMPACT_ATOMS: atom_id res chain seq x y z
N MET A 1 -8.57 -8.87 1.19
CA MET A 1 -7.99 -8.52 2.49
C MET A 1 -8.56 -7.19 2.94
N LYS A 2 -8.88 -7.01 4.22
CA LYS A 2 -9.22 -5.70 4.78
C LYS A 2 -8.23 -5.34 5.89
N MET A 3 -7.83 -4.08 5.93
CA MET A 3 -6.97 -3.53 6.97
C MET A 3 -7.74 -2.45 7.72
N LYS A 4 -7.62 -2.44 9.04
CA LYS A 4 -8.21 -1.42 9.91
C LYS A 4 -7.12 -0.75 10.72
N ILE A 5 -7.03 0.57 10.61
CA ILE A 5 -6.20 1.44 11.46
C ILE A 5 -7.07 1.83 12.66
N GLY A 6 -6.61 1.50 13.87
CA GLY A 6 -7.40 1.63 15.10
C GLY A 6 -7.27 2.98 15.80
N THR A 7 -6.43 3.88 15.28
CA THR A 7 -6.27 5.25 15.78
C THR A 7 -7.55 6.04 15.53
N ALA A 8 -8.06 6.69 16.57
CA ALA A 8 -9.22 7.56 16.44
C ALA A 8 -8.82 8.83 15.68
N LEU A 9 -9.63 9.20 14.68
CA LEU A 9 -9.51 10.47 14.00
C LEU A 9 -10.26 11.57 14.78
N PRO A 10 -9.77 12.81 14.80
CA PRO A 10 -10.55 13.95 15.28
C PRO A 10 -11.85 14.13 14.47
N ASP A 11 -12.90 14.68 15.10
CA ASP A 11 -14.25 14.78 14.52
C ASP A 11 -14.32 15.56 13.19
N ASP A 12 -13.44 16.54 13.00
CA ASP A 12 -13.37 17.39 11.80
C ASP A 12 -12.15 17.07 10.91
N TYR A 13 -11.53 15.90 11.10
CA TYR A 13 -10.34 15.52 10.35
C TYR A 13 -10.70 15.00 8.96
N THR A 14 -10.21 15.68 7.93
CA THR A 14 -10.23 15.18 6.56
C THR A 14 -9.03 14.27 6.35
N VAL A 15 -9.28 13.01 5.98
CA VAL A 15 -8.22 12.07 5.62
C VAL A 15 -7.59 12.51 4.31
N GLU A 16 -6.28 12.72 4.35
CA GLU A 16 -5.46 13.06 3.19
C GLU A 16 -4.84 11.80 2.59
N HIS A 17 -4.43 11.88 1.33
CA HIS A 17 -3.77 10.75 0.65
C HIS A 17 -2.53 10.25 1.41
N SER A 18 -1.74 11.17 1.97
CA SER A 18 -0.54 10.86 2.76
C SER A 18 -0.83 9.99 3.99
N ASP A 19 -2.01 10.15 4.60
CA ASP A 19 -2.38 9.40 5.80
C ASP A 19 -2.52 7.90 5.53
N LEU A 20 -2.88 7.55 4.29
CA LEU A 20 -3.03 6.15 3.88
C LEU A 20 -1.80 5.63 3.13
N ALA A 21 -0.99 6.51 2.57
CA ALA A 21 0.13 6.14 1.72
C ALA A 21 1.18 5.31 2.48
N GLU A 22 1.48 5.66 3.74
CA GLU A 22 2.37 4.88 4.61
C GLU A 22 1.84 3.47 4.89
N SER A 23 0.53 3.34 5.10
CA SER A 23 -0.08 2.04 5.43
C SER A 23 -0.32 1.17 4.19
N ALA A 24 -0.24 1.73 2.99
CA ALA A 24 -0.55 1.01 1.76
C ALA A 24 0.51 -0.05 1.43
N ALA A 25 1.79 0.22 1.67
CA ALA A 25 2.85 -0.77 1.50
C ALA A 25 2.64 -1.97 2.42
N THR A 26 2.28 -1.73 3.68
CA THR A 26 1.89 -2.77 4.63
C THR A 26 0.68 -3.58 4.15
N LEU A 27 -0.37 -2.92 3.66
CA LEU A 27 -1.55 -3.61 3.12
C LEU A 27 -1.17 -4.53 1.95
N ILE A 28 -0.36 -4.04 1.01
CA ILE A 28 0.11 -4.83 -0.14
C ILE A 28 0.96 -6.00 0.34
N ALA A 29 1.91 -5.77 1.26
CA ALA A 29 2.79 -6.81 1.79
C ALA A 29 2.00 -7.94 2.46
N HIS A 30 1.05 -7.59 3.34
CA HIS A 30 0.20 -8.58 4.00
C HIS A 30 -0.74 -9.30 3.02
N ALA A 31 -1.18 -8.64 1.93
CA ALA A 31 -1.98 -9.27 0.90
C ALA A 31 -1.19 -10.29 0.06
N LEU A 32 0.11 -10.06 -0.13
CA LEU A 32 1.00 -10.94 -0.89
C LEU A 32 1.56 -12.09 -0.05
N LEU A 33 1.79 -11.88 1.26
CA LEU A 33 2.45 -12.84 2.14
C LEU A 33 1.88 -14.27 2.09
N PRO A 34 0.56 -14.50 2.09
CA PRO A 34 0.00 -15.84 1.99
C PRO A 34 0.42 -16.61 0.74
N LEU A 35 0.64 -15.91 -0.39
CA LEU A 35 1.04 -16.52 -1.66
C LEU A 35 2.43 -17.16 -1.61
N PHE A 36 3.27 -16.73 -0.68
CA PHE A 36 4.64 -17.22 -0.51
C PHE A 36 4.77 -18.13 0.71
N ALA A 37 4.07 -17.81 1.80
CA ALA A 37 4.20 -18.50 3.09
C ALA A 37 3.82 -19.99 3.05
N GLU A 38 3.03 -20.44 2.07
CA GLU A 38 2.70 -21.87 1.90
C GLU A 38 3.90 -22.72 1.47
N ASN A 39 4.89 -22.12 0.80
CA ASN A 39 5.96 -22.84 0.11
C ASN A 39 7.36 -22.58 0.66
N MET A 40 7.51 -21.69 1.65
CA MET A 40 8.78 -21.31 2.26
C MET A 40 8.60 -20.87 3.71
N SER A 41 9.70 -20.71 4.46
CA SER A 41 9.62 -20.16 5.81
C SER A 41 9.13 -18.72 5.78
N GLU A 42 8.47 -18.30 6.86
CA GLU A 42 7.89 -16.95 6.97
C GLU A 42 8.93 -15.84 6.72
N ASP A 43 10.15 -15.98 7.25
CA ASP A 43 11.23 -15.00 7.05
C ASP A 43 11.62 -14.87 5.56
N ILE A 44 11.67 -15.98 4.82
CA ILE A 44 11.97 -15.96 3.38
C ILE A 44 10.78 -15.38 2.60
N ALA A 45 9.55 -15.72 3.01
CA ALA A 45 8.34 -15.17 2.40
C ALA A 45 8.27 -13.65 2.56
N LYS A 46 8.56 -13.13 3.76
CA LYS A 46 8.62 -11.69 4.03
C LYS A 46 9.68 -11.00 3.19
N ALA A 47 10.91 -11.51 3.16
CA ALA A 47 11.98 -10.92 2.35
C ALA A 47 11.63 -10.87 0.85
N ASN A 48 10.98 -11.90 0.32
CA ASN A 48 10.53 -11.92 -1.08
C ASN A 48 9.41 -10.89 -1.33
N VAL A 49 8.46 -10.78 -0.41
CA VAL A 49 7.37 -9.80 -0.50
C VAL A 49 7.90 -8.37 -0.41
N GLU A 50 8.83 -8.09 0.50
CA GLU A 50 9.50 -6.79 0.60
C GLU A 50 10.16 -6.39 -0.73
N GLY A 51 10.84 -7.33 -1.38
CA GLY A 51 11.40 -7.13 -2.71
C GLY A 51 10.33 -6.76 -3.74
N ILE A 52 9.19 -7.45 -3.76
CA ILE A 52 8.08 -7.16 -4.70
C ILE A 52 7.47 -5.78 -4.43
N VAL A 53 7.22 -5.44 -3.16
CA VAL A 53 6.65 -4.14 -2.78
C VAL A 53 7.62 -3.00 -3.16
N THR A 54 8.92 -3.22 -3.01
CA THR A 54 9.96 -2.29 -3.45
C THR A 54 9.92 -2.04 -4.95
N GLU A 55 9.86 -3.10 -5.76
CA GLU A 55 9.77 -2.98 -7.23
C GLU A 55 8.47 -2.31 -7.68
N LEU A 56 7.34 -2.61 -7.03
CA LEU A 56 6.08 -1.90 -7.28
C LEU A 56 6.21 -0.41 -6.97
N ALA A 57 6.95 -0.05 -5.93
CA ALA A 57 7.16 1.35 -5.60
C ALA A 57 8.02 2.08 -6.63
N TYR A 58 9.10 1.46 -7.11
CA TYR A 58 9.87 2.02 -8.23
C TYR A 58 9.01 2.21 -9.49
N LEU A 59 8.07 1.31 -9.77
CA LEU A 59 7.15 1.49 -10.88
C LEU A 59 6.26 2.75 -10.72
N PHE A 60 5.78 3.04 -9.51
CA PHE A 60 4.95 4.23 -9.26
C PHE A 60 5.74 5.54 -9.19
N ASP A 61 7.03 5.47 -8.91
CA ASP A 61 7.90 6.63 -8.80
C ASP A 61 8.50 7.02 -10.16
N ASP A 62 9.06 6.04 -10.87
CA ASP A 62 9.85 6.25 -12.08
C ASP A 62 9.21 5.67 -13.35
N GLY A 63 8.08 4.96 -13.22
CA GLY A 63 7.37 4.40 -14.37
C GLY A 63 6.91 5.50 -15.34
N GLU A 64 7.18 5.30 -16.63
CA GLU A 64 6.75 6.22 -17.67
C GLU A 64 6.03 5.49 -18.81
N ILE A 65 4.91 6.07 -19.23
CA ILE A 65 4.14 5.64 -20.38
C ILE A 65 4.15 6.78 -21.39
N GLN A 66 4.67 6.52 -22.59
CA GLN A 66 4.67 7.50 -23.68
C GLN A 66 3.50 7.26 -24.62
N LEU A 67 2.66 8.27 -24.81
CA LEU A 67 1.50 8.20 -25.71
C LEU A 67 1.28 9.55 -26.40
N GLY A 68 1.31 9.55 -27.73
CA GLY A 68 1.05 10.75 -28.54
C GLY A 68 2.03 11.91 -28.29
N GLY A 69 3.31 11.60 -28.01
CA GLY A 69 4.34 12.60 -27.71
C GLY A 69 4.26 13.19 -26.30
N LYS A 70 3.44 12.62 -25.42
CA LYS A 70 3.34 13.00 -24.00
C LYS A 70 3.80 11.84 -23.11
N THR A 71 4.36 12.18 -21.96
CA THR A 71 4.72 11.24 -20.89
C THR A 71 3.65 11.25 -19.82
N TYR A 72 3.23 10.07 -19.38
CA TYR A 72 2.30 9.83 -18.29
C TYR A 72 2.99 8.95 -17.25
N ARG A 73 2.83 9.27 -15.96
CA ARG A 73 3.40 8.49 -14.86
C ARG A 73 2.27 7.83 -14.08
N PRO A 74 2.36 6.53 -13.76
CA PRO A 74 1.38 5.88 -12.92
C PRO A 74 1.47 6.44 -11.50
N ARG A 75 0.34 6.56 -10.82
CA ARG A 75 0.27 6.97 -9.42
C ARG A 75 -0.77 6.12 -8.69
N LEU A 76 -0.53 5.83 -7.42
CA LEU A 76 -1.53 5.23 -6.54
C LEU A 76 -2.48 6.34 -6.08
N ALA A 77 -3.79 6.13 -6.22
CA ALA A 77 -4.81 7.05 -5.72
C ALA A 77 -5.74 6.29 -4.77
N PHE A 78 -5.85 6.79 -3.54
CA PHE A 78 -6.86 6.31 -2.60
C PHE A 78 -8.18 7.02 -2.88
N VAL A 79 -9.27 6.26 -2.78
CA VAL A 79 -10.63 6.77 -2.95
C VAL A 79 -11.45 6.44 -1.71
N ASP A 80 -12.39 7.32 -1.39
CA ASP A 80 -13.37 7.07 -0.32
C ASP A 80 -14.52 6.16 -0.79
N GLU A 81 -15.49 5.95 0.08
CA GLU A 81 -16.67 5.10 -0.16
C GLU A 81 -17.56 5.60 -1.30
N ASP A 82 -17.51 6.89 -1.62
CA ASP A 82 -18.23 7.53 -2.73
C ASP A 82 -17.40 7.55 -4.04
N GLY A 83 -16.18 7.01 -3.99
CA GLY A 83 -15.24 6.97 -5.12
C GLY A 83 -14.52 8.30 -5.37
N GLN A 84 -14.56 9.25 -4.43
CA GLN A 84 -13.81 10.49 -4.54
C GLN A 84 -12.33 10.23 -4.21
N VAL A 85 -11.44 10.76 -5.04
CA VAL A 85 -10.00 10.70 -4.79
C VAL A 85 -9.67 11.56 -3.57
N LEU A 86 -8.94 10.99 -2.62
CA LEU A 86 -8.51 11.72 -1.43
C LEU A 86 -7.64 12.93 -1.82
N PRO A 87 -7.74 14.05 -1.08
CA PRO A 87 -6.92 15.21 -1.37
C PRO A 87 -5.42 14.88 -1.23
N GLY A 88 -4.58 15.60 -1.98
CA GLY A 88 -3.13 15.37 -1.98
C GLY A 88 -2.63 14.23 -2.87
N ALA A 89 -3.49 13.45 -3.54
CA ALA A 89 -3.05 12.32 -4.39
C ALA A 89 -2.05 12.69 -5.50
N ALA A 90 -2.12 13.92 -6.02
CA ALA A 90 -1.20 14.42 -7.04
C ALA A 90 0.16 14.89 -6.47
N ALA A 91 0.27 15.07 -5.15
CA ALA A 91 1.44 15.60 -4.48
C ALA A 91 2.39 14.50 -3.94
N LEU A 92 1.95 13.24 -3.94
CA LEU A 92 2.81 12.14 -3.54
C LEU A 92 3.79 11.81 -4.68
N ASP A 93 5.05 12.18 -4.47
CA ASP A 93 6.08 12.00 -5.49
C ASP A 93 6.85 10.69 -5.37
N ASN A 94 6.96 10.12 -4.16
CA ASN A 94 7.84 8.99 -3.85
C ASN A 94 7.14 7.97 -2.95
N PHE A 95 6.53 6.96 -3.55
CA PHE A 95 5.92 5.81 -2.87
C PHE A 95 6.99 4.87 -2.29
N HIS A 96 8.20 4.82 -2.87
CA HIS A 96 9.29 4.01 -2.35
C HIS A 96 9.68 4.41 -0.92
N ALA A 97 9.67 5.71 -0.62
CA ALA A 97 9.92 6.23 0.72
C ALA A 97 8.88 5.75 1.76
N LEU A 98 7.71 5.30 1.30
CA LEU A 98 6.62 4.78 2.13
C LEU A 98 6.59 3.25 2.17
N ALA A 99 7.34 2.60 1.28
CA ALA A 99 7.45 1.16 1.17
C ALA A 99 8.60 0.58 2.02
N ASP A 100 9.32 1.43 2.75
CA ASP A 100 10.39 0.99 3.64
C ASP A 100 9.83 0.17 4.81
N ALA A 101 10.42 -1.01 5.06
CA ALA A 101 10.03 -1.94 6.12
C ALA A 101 8.50 -2.17 6.26
N PRO A 102 7.79 -2.71 5.24
CA PRO A 102 6.33 -2.77 5.20
C PRO A 102 5.71 -3.66 6.30
N PHE A 103 6.51 -4.49 6.98
CA PHE A 103 6.10 -5.31 8.12
C PHE A 103 6.40 -4.68 9.49
N ASP A 104 7.12 -3.56 9.55
CA ASP A 104 7.42 -2.82 10.79
C ASP A 104 6.30 -1.80 11.07
N ILE A 105 5.21 -2.29 11.64
CA ILE A 105 4.03 -1.47 11.93
C ILE A 105 4.17 -0.81 13.30
N ALA A 106 4.10 0.51 13.34
CA ALA A 106 4.03 1.29 14.57
C ALA A 106 2.86 0.82 15.46
N PRO A 107 3.11 0.34 16.70
CA PRO A 107 2.06 -0.22 17.57
C PRO A 107 0.89 0.74 17.83
N GLU A 108 1.15 2.04 17.87
CA GLU A 108 0.18 3.11 18.06
C GLU A 108 -0.88 3.20 16.96
N ALA A 109 -0.55 2.78 15.73
CA ALA A 109 -1.50 2.74 14.61
C ALA A 109 -2.60 1.69 14.82
N LYS A 110 -2.36 0.71 15.72
CA LYS A 110 -3.29 -0.38 16.06
C LYS A 110 -3.85 -1.08 14.82
N ILE A 111 -2.97 -1.33 13.84
CA ILE A 111 -3.36 -1.96 12.58
C ILE A 111 -3.78 -3.40 12.84
N THR A 112 -4.91 -3.78 12.28
CA THR A 112 -5.42 -5.16 12.28
C THR A 112 -5.82 -5.57 10.88
N PHE A 113 -5.71 -6.86 10.57
CA PHE A 113 -6.05 -7.43 9.27
C PHE A 113 -7.19 -8.44 9.43
N GLU A 114 -8.19 -8.35 8.55
CA GLU A 114 -9.13 -9.44 8.34
C GLU A 114 -8.50 -10.49 7.42
N GLU A 115 -8.64 -11.78 7.77
CA GLU A 115 -8.19 -12.88 6.93
C GLU A 115 -8.75 -12.74 5.51
N ALA A 116 -7.90 -12.92 4.51
CA ALA A 116 -8.33 -12.95 3.13
C ALA A 116 -9.05 -14.27 2.87
N ILE A 117 -10.35 -14.20 2.56
CA ILE A 117 -11.11 -15.34 2.05
C ILE A 117 -10.71 -15.50 0.58
N TYR A 118 -9.85 -16.47 0.30
CA TYR A 118 -9.60 -16.90 -1.08
C TYR A 118 -10.55 -18.05 -1.37
N ASP A 119 -11.52 -17.83 -2.25
CA ASP A 119 -12.28 -18.95 -2.82
C ASP A 119 -11.28 -19.79 -3.63
N ALA A 120 -11.08 -21.05 -3.23
CA ALA A 120 -10.26 -21.98 -3.99
C ALA A 120 -10.83 -22.10 -5.41
N ALA A 121 -10.05 -21.68 -6.40
CA ALA A 121 -10.38 -21.75 -7.82
C ALA A 121 -10.45 -23.21 -8.32
#